data_AF-A0A967HBF1-F1
#
_entry.id   AF-A0A967HBF1-F1
#
_cell.length_a   1.000
_cell.length_b   1.000
_cell.length_c   1.000
_cell.angle_alpha   90.00
_cell.angle_beta   90.00
_cell.angle_gamma   90.00
#
_symmetry.space_group_name_H-M   'P 1'
#
loop_
_entity.id
_entity.type
_entity.pdbx_description
1 polymer ?
#
loop_
_entity_poly.entity_id
_entity_poly.type
_entity_poly.pdbx_seq_one_letter_code
_entity_poly.pdbx_strand_id
1 'polypeptide(L)'
;MRSDGGDRGPDDRAVPAAGEGIGRKTALRLTYFLLKRTPDESRRLARAIETVAERVRECSRCGNLTEADPCELCEDPRRDGSVICVVEEAADIGAIERTGEFRGLYHVLGGRLSPLEGVGPEELNIAMLLRRLGGDGGVDELIIATNPSVEGEATAL
;
A
#
# COMPACT_ATOMS: atom_id res chain seq x y z
N MET A 1 -21.10 20.97 -46.76
CA MET A 1 -21.27 21.97 -45.69
C MET A 1 -20.85 21.29 -44.38
N ARG A 2 -19.55 21.41 -44.05
CA ARG A 2 -19.04 22.15 -42.86
C ARG A 2 -19.59 21.50 -41.57
N SER A 3 -18.88 20.54 -40.97
CA SER A 3 -17.70 20.66 -40.05
C SER A 3 -18.18 20.17 -38.68
N ASP A 4 -17.88 18.94 -38.25
CA ASP A 4 -16.61 18.51 -37.63
C ASP A 4 -16.09 19.48 -36.56
N GLY A 5 -15.88 18.96 -35.35
CA GLY A 5 -15.14 19.67 -34.29
C GLY A 5 -15.87 19.76 -32.95
N GLY A 6 -16.13 18.62 -32.31
CA GLY A 6 -16.24 18.61 -30.85
C GLY A 6 -14.91 19.07 -30.29
N ASP A 7 -14.87 20.32 -29.81
CA ASP A 7 -13.73 21.00 -29.23
C ASP A 7 -13.29 20.27 -27.94
N ARG A 8 -12.46 19.25 -28.10
CA ARG A 8 -11.70 18.63 -27.02
C ARG A 8 -10.46 19.50 -26.81
N GLY A 9 -10.56 20.42 -25.85
CA GLY A 9 -9.47 21.28 -25.46
C GLY A 9 -8.22 20.48 -25.03
N PRO A 10 -7.04 21.13 -25.00
CA PRO A 10 -5.75 20.48 -24.70
C PRO A 10 -5.63 19.88 -23.28
N ASP A 11 -6.62 20.09 -22.41
CA ASP A 11 -6.65 19.65 -21.00
C ASP A 11 -7.03 18.16 -20.84
N ASP A 12 -7.75 17.57 -21.80
CA ASP A 12 -8.26 16.19 -21.70
C ASP A 12 -7.18 15.10 -21.86
N ARG A 13 -5.96 15.47 -22.26
CA ARG A 13 -4.83 14.52 -22.42
C ARG A 13 -3.98 14.34 -21.16
N ALA A 14 -4.20 15.17 -20.13
CA ALA A 14 -3.35 15.22 -18.95
C ALA A 14 -3.81 14.31 -17.81
N VAL A 15 -4.98 13.67 -17.91
CA VAL A 15 -5.48 12.78 -16.85
C VAL A 15 -4.82 11.40 -17.00
N PRO A 16 -3.84 11.03 -16.17
CA PRO A 16 -3.25 9.69 -16.23
C PRO A 16 -4.32 8.66 -15.85
N ALA A 17 -4.08 7.39 -16.22
CA ALA A 17 -4.91 6.28 -15.79
C ALA A 17 -5.15 6.39 -14.28
N ALA A 18 -6.39 6.72 -13.92
CA ALA A 18 -6.74 6.96 -12.54
C ALA A 18 -6.82 5.58 -11.87
N GLY A 19 -5.86 5.30 -10.99
CA GLY A 19 -5.79 4.04 -10.25
C GLY A 19 -7.06 3.78 -9.44
N GLU A 20 -7.19 2.55 -8.94
CA GLU A 20 -8.29 2.16 -8.06
C GLU A 20 -8.42 3.19 -6.92
N GLY A 21 -9.60 3.80 -6.79
CA GLY A 21 -9.87 4.88 -5.83
C GLY A 21 -9.85 6.32 -6.38
N ILE A 22 -9.29 6.59 -7.56
CA ILE A 22 -9.37 7.93 -8.19
C ILE A 22 -10.38 7.89 -9.34
N GLY A 23 -11.60 8.35 -9.09
CA GLY A 23 -12.60 8.51 -10.16
C GLY A 23 -12.31 9.72 -11.07
N ARG A 24 -12.89 9.73 -12.29
CA ARG A 24 -12.77 10.85 -13.26
C ARG A 24 -13.00 12.24 -12.64
N LYS A 25 -14.02 12.37 -11.77
CA LYS A 25 -14.33 13.65 -11.10
C LYS A 25 -13.20 14.10 -10.16
N THR A 26 -12.61 13.17 -9.42
CA THR A 26 -11.48 13.44 -8.52
C THR A 26 -10.23 13.78 -9.33
N ALA A 27 -9.94 13.02 -10.38
CA ALA A 27 -8.81 13.26 -11.26
C ALA A 27 -8.86 14.66 -11.92
N LEU A 28 -10.04 15.07 -12.39
CA LEU A 28 -10.24 16.41 -12.94
C LEU A 28 -10.05 17.51 -11.89
N ARG A 29 -10.51 17.31 -10.65
CA ARG A 29 -10.27 18.24 -9.54
C ARG A 29 -8.79 18.39 -9.22
N LEU A 30 -8.04 17.28 -9.20
CA LEU A 30 -6.59 17.28 -8.99
C LEU A 30 -5.88 18.03 -10.13
N THR A 31 -6.31 17.80 -11.37
CA THR A 31 -5.76 18.50 -12.56
C THR A 31 -5.94 20.01 -12.44
N TYR A 32 -7.17 20.48 -12.19
CA TYR A 32 -7.43 21.91 -11.99
C TYR A 32 -6.74 22.49 -10.75
N PHE A 33 -6.56 21.70 -9.70
CA PHE A 33 -5.79 22.11 -8.54
C PHE A 33 -4.34 22.40 -8.93
N LEU A 34 -3.70 21.53 -9.71
CA LEU A 34 -2.32 21.70 -10.17
C LEU A 34 -2.15 22.84 -11.18
N LEU A 35 -3.12 23.05 -12.07
CA LEU A 35 -3.11 24.17 -13.02
C LEU A 35 -3.16 25.54 -12.35
N LYS A 36 -3.73 25.62 -11.13
CA LYS A 36 -3.78 26.86 -10.33
C LYS A 36 -2.51 27.10 -9.50
N ARG A 37 -1.56 26.16 -9.49
CA ARG A 37 -0.29 26.28 -8.77
C ARG A 37 0.79 26.87 -9.66
N THR A 38 1.84 27.38 -9.03
CA THR A 38 3.03 27.81 -9.77
C THR A 38 3.70 26.61 -10.43
N PRO A 39 4.41 26.78 -11.57
CA PRO A 39 5.15 25.69 -12.20
C PRO A 39 6.13 24.99 -11.26
N ASP A 40 6.69 25.72 -10.29
CA ASP A 40 7.63 25.19 -9.32
C ASP A 40 6.97 24.31 -8.25
N GLU A 41 5.77 24.66 -7.76
CA GLU A 41 4.98 23.80 -6.88
C GLU A 41 4.59 22.49 -7.57
N SER A 42 4.11 22.56 -8.81
CA SER A 42 3.72 21.36 -9.58
C SER A 42 4.93 20.47 -9.86
N ARG A 43 6.10 21.05 -10.16
CA ARG A 43 7.36 20.30 -10.31
C ARG A 43 7.83 19.68 -9.01
N ARG A 44 7.64 20.34 -7.86
CA ARG A 44 7.95 19.74 -6.55
C ARG A 44 7.12 18.48 -6.30
N LEU A 45 5.82 18.52 -6.60
CA LEU A 45 4.96 17.34 -6.46
C LEU A 45 5.39 16.22 -7.40
N ALA A 46 5.66 16.51 -8.67
CA ALA A 46 6.13 15.51 -9.63
C ALA A 46 7.40 14.82 -9.14
N ARG A 47 8.41 15.60 -8.70
CA ARG A 47 9.64 15.05 -8.12
C ARG A 47 9.43 14.22 -6.86
N ALA A 48 8.48 14.62 -6.01
CA ALA A 48 8.15 13.84 -4.81
C ALA A 48 7.56 12.48 -5.18
N ILE A 49 6.66 12.42 -6.17
CA ILE A 49 6.10 11.17 -6.69
C ILE A 49 7.19 10.29 -7.30
N GLU A 50 8.07 10.86 -8.14
CA GLU A 50 9.23 10.15 -8.71
C GLU A 50 10.12 9.57 -7.61
N THR A 51 10.45 10.37 -6.59
CA THR A 51 11.29 9.94 -5.45
C THR A 51 10.67 8.77 -4.71
N VAL A 52 9.36 8.81 -4.44
CA VAL A 52 8.64 7.72 -3.77
C VAL A 52 8.68 6.45 -4.62
N ALA A 53 8.41 6.57 -5.92
CA ALA A 53 8.42 5.43 -6.85
C ALA A 53 9.81 4.78 -6.99
N GLU A 54 10.89 5.56 -6.86
CA GLU A 54 12.26 5.06 -6.96
C GLU A 54 12.81 4.46 -5.66
N ARG A 55 12.40 4.98 -4.50
CA ARG A 55 13.03 4.64 -3.21
C ARG A 55 12.23 3.67 -2.37
N VAL A 56 10.90 3.73 -2.46
CA VAL A 56 10.02 2.90 -1.63
C VAL A 56 9.93 1.50 -2.23
N ARG A 57 10.17 0.51 -1.40
CA ARG A 57 10.11 -0.92 -1.72
C ARG A 57 9.46 -1.70 -0.58
N GLU A 58 9.13 -2.95 -0.81
CA GLU A 58 8.69 -3.85 0.24
C GLU A 58 9.88 -4.30 1.09
N CYS A 59 9.69 -4.31 2.40
CA CYS A 59 10.64 -4.84 3.38
C CYS A 59 10.81 -6.33 3.17
N SER A 60 12.06 -6.80 3.03
CA SER A 60 12.41 -8.20 2.82
C SER A 60 12.02 -9.14 3.96
N ARG A 61 11.67 -8.59 5.14
CA ARG A 61 11.27 -9.36 6.34
C ARG A 61 9.77 -9.35 6.63
N CYS A 62 9.05 -8.26 6.34
CA CYS A 62 7.64 -8.15 6.69
C CYS A 62 6.70 -7.67 5.59
N GLY A 63 7.19 -7.34 4.39
CA GLY A 63 6.34 -6.84 3.29
C GLY A 63 5.84 -5.41 3.46
N ASN A 64 6.17 -4.70 4.55
CA ASN A 64 5.81 -3.29 4.71
C ASN A 64 6.57 -2.40 3.71
N LEU A 65 5.96 -1.29 3.29
CA LEU A 65 6.61 -0.29 2.45
C LEU A 65 7.65 0.50 3.23
N THR A 66 8.85 0.63 2.66
CA THR A 66 9.99 1.27 3.33
C THR A 66 11.05 1.77 2.35
N GLU A 67 11.87 2.73 2.79
CA GLU A 67 13.08 3.15 2.07
C GLU A 67 14.35 2.42 2.59
N ALA A 68 14.28 1.80 3.78
CA ALA A 68 15.36 1.06 4.43
C ALA A 68 14.96 -0.40 4.61
N ASP A 69 15.82 -1.34 4.26
CA ASP A 69 15.51 -2.77 4.30
C ASP A 69 16.56 -3.53 5.11
N PRO A 70 16.19 -4.17 6.25
CA PRO A 70 14.84 -4.27 6.82
C PRO A 70 14.25 -2.93 7.30
N CYS A 71 12.92 -2.84 7.37
CA CYS A 71 12.24 -1.61 7.79
C CYS A 71 12.47 -1.29 9.29
N GLU A 72 12.30 -0.03 9.67
CA GLU A 72 12.51 0.44 11.04
C GLU A 72 11.69 -0.33 12.09
N LEU A 73 10.47 -0.77 11.73
CA LEU A 73 9.63 -1.59 12.61
C LEU A 73 10.21 -2.99 12.84
N CYS A 74 10.93 -3.55 11.87
CA CYS A 74 11.59 -4.84 12.02
C CYS A 74 12.89 -4.75 12.82
N GLU A 75 13.58 -3.62 12.74
CA GLU A 75 14.87 -3.41 13.40
C GLU A 75 14.75 -2.83 14.81
N ASP A 76 13.58 -2.30 15.19
CA ASP A 76 13.37 -1.70 16.51
C ASP A 76 13.52 -2.74 17.63
N PRO A 77 14.58 -2.67 18.46
CA PRO A 77 14.83 -3.65 19.51
C PRO A 77 13.84 -3.54 20.68
N ARG A 78 13.00 -2.49 20.71
CA ARG A 78 11.96 -2.32 21.74
C ARG A 78 10.70 -3.12 21.43
N ARG A 79 10.59 -3.70 20.24
CA ARG A 79 9.45 -4.51 19.82
C ARG A 79 9.60 -5.96 20.23
N ASP A 80 8.46 -6.57 20.52
CA ASP A 80 8.37 -7.97 20.88
C ASP A 80 8.41 -8.83 19.62
N GLY A 81 9.50 -9.59 19.46
CA GLY A 81 9.70 -10.49 18.33
C GLY A 81 8.85 -11.76 18.38
N SER A 82 8.26 -12.09 19.54
CA SER A 82 7.46 -13.30 19.73
C SER A 82 6.01 -13.16 19.23
N VAL A 83 5.57 -11.92 18.95
CA VAL A 83 4.21 -11.61 18.50
C VAL A 83 4.24 -10.98 17.12
N ILE A 84 3.51 -11.56 16.16
CA ILE A 84 3.36 -11.01 14.82
C ILE A 84 1.89 -10.65 14.56
N CYS A 85 1.63 -9.42 14.11
CA CYS A 85 0.33 -8.99 13.62
C CYS A 85 0.33 -8.99 12.08
N VAL A 86 -0.53 -9.81 11.49
CA VAL A 86 -0.71 -9.95 10.04
C VAL A 86 -1.80 -8.99 9.59
N VAL A 87 -1.50 -8.18 8.57
CA VAL A 87 -2.42 -7.20 7.97
C VAL A 87 -2.49 -7.39 6.45
N GLU A 88 -3.55 -6.87 5.82
CA GLU A 88 -3.72 -6.95 4.36
C GLU A 88 -2.74 -6.02 3.65
N GLU A 89 -2.71 -4.73 4.03
CA GLU A 89 -1.93 -3.69 3.37
C GLU A 89 -1.03 -2.90 4.34
N ALA A 90 0.01 -2.25 3.80
CA ALA A 90 0.92 -1.42 4.59
C ALA A 90 0.21 -0.26 5.30
N ALA A 91 -0.89 0.25 4.73
CA ALA A 91 -1.69 1.33 5.31
C ALA A 91 -2.34 0.93 6.65
N ASP A 92 -2.64 -0.37 6.84
CA ASP A 92 -3.30 -0.90 8.03
C ASP A 92 -2.39 -0.82 9.26
N ILE A 93 -1.07 -0.94 9.07
CA ILE A 93 -0.07 -0.77 10.14
C ILE A 93 -0.25 0.59 10.81
N GLY A 94 -0.40 1.65 10.00
CA GLY A 94 -0.59 2.99 10.50
C GLY A 94 -1.84 3.15 11.37
N ALA A 95 -2.90 2.37 11.11
CA ALA A 95 -4.09 2.37 11.95
C ALA A 95 -3.84 1.76 13.33
N ILE A 96 -3.10 0.66 13.39
CA ILE A 96 -2.76 -0.03 14.63
C ILE A 96 -1.73 0.80 15.44
N GLU A 97 -0.68 1.31 14.80
CA GLU A 97 0.37 2.09 15.45
C GLU A 97 -0.18 3.37 16.11
N ARG A 98 -1.20 4.01 15.53
CA ARG A 98 -1.86 5.19 16.12
C ARG A 98 -2.51 4.92 17.48
N THR A 99 -2.79 3.66 17.82
CA THR A 99 -3.30 3.31 19.15
C THR A 99 -2.22 3.41 20.23
N GLY A 100 -0.95 3.20 19.87
CA GLY A 100 0.18 3.17 20.81
C GLY A 100 0.23 1.91 21.71
N GLU A 101 -0.68 0.96 21.53
CA GLU A 101 -0.83 -0.20 22.43
C GLU A 101 -0.10 -1.45 21.91
N PHE A 102 0.04 -1.60 20.59
CA PHE A 102 0.70 -2.77 20.01
C PHE A 102 2.22 -2.59 19.95
N ARG A 103 2.96 -3.58 20.47
CA ARG A 103 4.43 -3.57 20.50
C ARG A 103 5.07 -4.76 19.78
N GLY A 104 4.28 -5.62 19.15
CA GLY A 104 4.81 -6.72 18.35
C GLY A 104 5.36 -6.24 17.00
N LEU A 105 5.72 -7.22 16.18
CA LEU A 105 6.11 -6.99 14.80
C LEU A 105 4.90 -7.13 13.85
N TYR A 106 5.01 -6.59 12.64
CA TYR A 106 3.98 -6.73 11.62
C TYR A 106 4.39 -7.71 10.52
N HIS A 107 3.40 -8.19 9.77
CA HIS A 107 3.56 -8.82 8.46
C HIS A 107 2.45 -8.35 7.52
N VAL A 108 2.80 -7.90 6.33
CA VAL A 108 1.88 -7.38 5.32
C VAL A 108 1.70 -8.44 4.24
N LEU A 109 0.46 -8.85 4.00
CA LEU A 109 0.14 -9.85 2.98
C LEU A 109 0.24 -9.31 1.55
N GLY A 110 0.09 -7.99 1.36
CA GLY A 110 0.08 -7.36 0.04
C GLY A 110 -1.29 -7.41 -0.62
N GLY A 111 -2.35 -7.63 0.17
CA GLY A 111 -3.72 -7.78 -0.29
C GLY A 111 -4.45 -8.88 0.46
N ARG A 112 -5.46 -9.44 -0.21
CA ARG A 112 -6.33 -10.50 0.31
C ARG A 112 -6.74 -11.46 -0.81
N LEU A 113 -7.22 -12.64 -0.44
CA LEU A 113 -7.74 -13.60 -1.41
C LEU A 113 -8.95 -13.01 -2.14
N SER A 114 -8.90 -13.03 -3.47
CA SER A 114 -9.98 -12.51 -4.32
C SER A 114 -10.12 -13.38 -5.56
N PRO A 115 -10.96 -14.44 -5.53
CA PRO A 115 -11.21 -15.28 -6.69
C PRO A 115 -11.76 -14.50 -7.89
N LEU A 116 -12.50 -13.42 -7.62
CA LEU A 116 -13.08 -12.56 -8.65
C LEU A 116 -12.00 -11.76 -9.40
N GLU A 117 -10.92 -11.39 -8.73
CA GLU A 117 -9.78 -10.66 -9.31
C GLU A 117 -8.60 -11.59 -9.65
N GLY A 118 -8.77 -12.90 -9.43
CA GLY A 118 -7.74 -13.90 -9.69
C GLY A 118 -6.58 -13.88 -8.69
N VAL A 119 -6.75 -13.28 -7.51
CA VAL A 119 -5.73 -13.21 -6.47
C VAL A 119 -5.80 -14.47 -5.60
N GLY A 120 -4.83 -15.36 -5.79
CA GLY A 120 -4.63 -16.57 -4.99
C GLY A 120 -3.58 -16.40 -3.88
N PRO A 121 -3.40 -17.41 -3.01
CA PRO A 121 -2.41 -17.38 -1.92
C PRO A 121 -0.97 -17.13 -2.38
N GLU A 122 -0.62 -17.59 -3.58
CA GLU A 122 0.69 -17.43 -4.21
C GLU A 122 1.04 -15.98 -4.56
N GLU A 123 0.02 -15.13 -4.75
CA GLU A 123 0.22 -13.69 -5.02
C GLU A 123 0.26 -12.86 -3.75
N LEU A 124 0.09 -13.50 -2.58
CA LEU A 124 0.23 -12.89 -1.28
C LEU A 124 1.57 -13.28 -0.65
N ASN A 125 2.03 -12.45 0.28
CA ASN A 125 3.27 -12.67 1.03
C ASN A 125 3.15 -13.79 2.10
N ILE A 126 2.33 -14.83 1.87
CA ILE A 126 2.09 -15.95 2.78
C ILE A 126 3.33 -16.84 2.89
N ALA A 127 3.98 -17.17 1.77
CA ALA A 127 5.19 -18.00 1.80
C ALA A 127 6.31 -17.34 2.62
N MET A 128 6.37 -16.01 2.60
CA MET A 128 7.30 -15.22 3.39
C MET A 128 6.96 -15.24 4.88
N LEU A 129 5.67 -15.14 5.23
CA LEU A 129 5.20 -15.30 6.61
C LEU A 129 5.60 -16.68 7.16
N LEU A 130 5.34 -17.75 6.40
CA LEU A 130 5.66 -19.12 6.83
C LEU A 130 7.16 -19.31 7.09
N ARG A 131 8.03 -18.76 6.23
CA ARG A 131 9.49 -18.79 6.48
C ARG A 131 9.88 -18.06 7.76
N ARG A 132 9.20 -16.96 8.07
CA ARG A 132 9.44 -16.18 9.28
C ARG A 132 8.98 -16.90 10.55
N LEU A 133 7.84 -17.60 10.48
CA LEU A 133 7.33 -18.44 11.57
C LEU A 133 8.19 -19.67 11.82
N GLY A 134 8.77 -20.26 10.76
CA GLY A 134 9.62 -21.45 10.85
C GLY A 134 11.08 -21.18 11.25
N GLY A 135 11.49 -19.92 11.44
CA GLY A 135 12.85 -19.57 11.85
C GLY A 135 13.10 -19.72 13.35
N ASP A 136 14.36 -19.60 13.78
CA ASP A 136 14.80 -19.73 15.18
C ASP A 136 14.27 -18.64 16.13
N GLY A 137 13.44 -17.71 15.63
CA GLY A 137 12.99 -16.50 16.34
C GLY A 137 11.86 -16.71 17.35
N GLY A 138 11.30 -17.93 17.47
CA GLY A 138 10.29 -18.27 18.47
C GLY A 138 9.07 -17.34 18.46
N VAL A 139 8.23 -17.47 17.43
CA VAL A 139 6.94 -16.75 17.40
C VAL A 139 5.92 -17.55 18.20
N ASP A 140 5.45 -16.96 19.29
CA ASP A 140 4.50 -17.57 20.22
C ASP A 140 3.05 -17.21 19.88
N GLU A 141 2.84 -16.05 19.25
CA GLU A 141 1.51 -15.52 18.94
C GLU A 141 1.45 -14.91 17.52
N LEU A 142 0.37 -15.26 16.81
CA LEU A 142 0.02 -14.67 15.53
C LEU A 142 -1.36 -14.01 15.64
N ILE A 143 -1.42 -12.70 15.47
CA ILE A 143 -2.66 -11.93 15.44
C ILE A 143 -3.04 -11.72 13.98
N ILE A 144 -4.25 -12.16 13.60
CA ILE A 144 -4.78 -11.93 12.25
C ILE A 144 -5.66 -10.68 12.30
N ALA A 145 -5.17 -9.60 11.70
CA ALA A 145 -5.85 -8.31 11.61
C ALA A 145 -6.22 -8.00 10.14
N THR A 146 -6.85 -8.97 9.47
CA THR A 146 -7.47 -8.76 8.16
C THR A 146 -8.74 -7.92 8.29
N ASN A 147 -9.18 -7.33 7.19
CA ASN A 147 -10.39 -6.52 7.17
C ASN A 147 -11.62 -7.40 7.44
N PRO A 148 -12.65 -6.88 8.12
CA PRO A 148 -13.88 -7.62 8.41
C PRO A 148 -14.80 -7.69 7.17
N SER A 149 -14.25 -8.09 6.02
CA SER A 149 -14.98 -8.39 4.78
C SER A 149 -15.00 -9.89 4.52
N VAL A 150 -15.81 -10.34 3.56
CA VAL A 150 -15.88 -11.76 3.18
C VAL A 150 -14.52 -12.26 2.70
N GLU A 151 -13.82 -11.45 1.91
CA GLU A 151 -12.48 -11.75 1.40
C GLU A 151 -11.42 -11.75 2.51
N GLY A 152 -11.51 -10.80 3.45
CA GLY A 152 -10.59 -10.73 4.59
C GLY A 152 -10.79 -11.89 5.57
N GLU A 153 -12.04 -12.33 5.78
CA GLU A 153 -12.37 -13.53 6.57
C GLU A 153 -11.88 -14.80 5.85
N ALA A 154 -12.11 -14.92 4.54
CA ALA A 154 -11.60 -16.03 3.75
C ALA A 154 -10.06 -16.10 3.73
N THR A 155 -9.38 -14.95 3.85
CA THR A 155 -7.91 -14.89 3.95
C THR A 155 -7.41 -15.31 5.33
N ALA A 156 -8.22 -15.14 6.37
CA ALA A 156 -7.88 -15.48 7.75
C ALA A 156 -8.06 -16.97 8.10
N LEU A 157 -8.94 -17.68 7.39
CA LEU A 157 -9.30 -19.09 7.60
C LEU A 157 -8.40 -20.06 6.82
#